data_AF-A0A933VKD1-F1
#
_entry.id   AF-A0A933VKD1-F1
#
_cell.length_a   1.000
_cell.length_b   1.000
_cell.length_c   1.000
_cell.angle_alpha   90.00
_cell.angle_beta   90.00
_cell.angle_gamma   90.00
#
_symmetry.space_group_name_H-M   'P 1'
#
loop_
_entity.id
_entity.type
_entity.pdbx_description
1 polymer ?
#
loop_
_entity_poly.entity_id
_entity_poly.type
_entity_poly.pdbx_seq_one_letter_code
_entity_poly.pdbx_strand_id
1 'polypeptide(L)'
;IAGGSVQHSILFPNVYIGDEAEVHDSIIFNSVRIGDGARIRRCIIDKHVEVPNDERIGFDIEKDRQRFTVSDDGVVVVPRGYRFS
;
A
#
# COMPACT_ATOMS: atom_id res chain seq x y z
N ILE A 1 0.34 14.54 0.31
CA ILE A 1 1.63 13.86 0.55
C ILE A 1 2.36 14.69 1.58
N ALA A 2 2.75 14.08 2.70
CA ALA A 2 3.23 14.77 3.89
C ALA A 2 4.72 14.53 4.20
N GLY A 3 5.52 14.13 3.20
CA GLY A 3 6.95 13.86 3.35
C GLY A 3 7.42 12.56 2.70
N GLY A 4 6.49 11.62 2.45
CA GLY A 4 6.78 10.40 1.71
C GLY A 4 7.02 10.58 0.21
N SER A 5 7.57 9.54 -0.41
CA SER A 5 7.89 9.48 -1.83
C SER A 5 6.98 8.51 -2.58
N VAL A 6 6.64 8.87 -3.82
CA VAL A 6 5.77 8.08 -4.69
C VAL A 6 6.40 8.03 -6.08
N GLN A 7 6.64 6.82 -6.58
CA GLN A 7 7.31 6.60 -7.87
C GLN A 7 6.58 5.53 -8.68
N HIS A 8 6.45 5.75 -9.99
CA HIS A 8 5.77 4.83 -10.92
C HIS A 8 4.40 4.33 -10.42
N SER A 9 3.65 5.21 -9.76
CA SER A 9 2.43 4.83 -9.04
C SER A 9 1.29 5.77 -9.39
N ILE A 10 0.07 5.25 -9.29
CA ILE A 10 -1.17 5.98 -9.53
C ILE A 10 -1.87 6.18 -8.19
N LEU A 11 -2.15 7.44 -7.84
CA LEU A 11 -2.92 7.78 -6.65
C LEU A 11 -4.29 8.34 -7.05
N PHE A 12 -5.34 7.76 -6.49
CA PHE A 12 -6.71 8.27 -6.63
C PHE A 12 -6.98 9.43 -5.65
N PRO A 13 -8.10 10.14 -5.78
CA PRO A 13 -8.45 11.24 -4.88
C PRO A 13 -8.48 10.85 -3.40
N ASN A 14 -8.13 11.81 -2.55
CA ASN A 14 -8.13 11.70 -1.08
C ASN A 14 -7.16 10.63 -0.53
N VAL A 15 -6.09 10.31 -1.26
CA VAL A 15 -5.00 9.50 -0.71
C VAL A 15 -4.10 10.36 0.17
N TYR A 16 -3.79 9.84 1.36
CA TYR A 16 -2.77 10.40 2.24
C TYR A 16 -1.53 9.52 2.22
N ILE A 17 -0.37 10.15 2.06
CA ILE A 17 0.95 9.51 2.15
C ILE A 17 1.65 10.16 3.33
N GLY A 18 1.95 9.37 4.35
CA GLY A 18 2.63 9.76 5.58
C GLY A 18 4.07 10.21 5.36
N ASP A 19 4.68 10.68 6.44
CA ASP A 19 6.08 11.09 6.42
C ASP A 19 7.00 9.87 6.23
N GLU A 20 8.10 10.06 5.51
CA GLU A 20 9.07 9.00 5.17
C GLU A 20 8.51 7.73 4.49
N ALA A 21 7.22 7.67 4.17
CA ALA A 21 6.61 6.53 3.48
C ALA A 21 7.13 6.43 2.04
N GLU A 22 7.27 5.22 1.50
CA GLU A 22 7.69 4.99 0.11
C GLU A 22 6.67 4.12 -0.61
N VAL A 23 6.19 4.59 -1.76
CA VAL A 23 5.24 3.86 -2.62
C VAL A 23 5.80 3.74 -4.03
N HIS A 24 6.05 2.49 -4.46
CA HIS A 24 6.66 2.19 -5.76
C HIS A 24 5.80 1.21 -6.56
N ASP A 25 5.71 1.42 -7.88
CA ASP A 25 5.07 0.49 -8.83
C ASP A 25 3.65 0.07 -8.41
N SER A 26 2.85 0.99 -7.86
CA SER A 26 1.60 0.66 -7.16
C SER A 26 0.39 1.50 -7.60
N ILE A 27 -0.81 0.96 -7.38
CA ILE A 27 -2.08 1.66 -7.56
C ILE A 27 -2.76 1.82 -6.21
N ILE A 28 -3.00 3.05 -5.79
CA ILE A 28 -3.60 3.39 -4.50
C ILE A 28 -4.96 4.04 -4.74
N PHE A 29 -6.03 3.34 -4.37
CA PHE A 29 -7.40 3.80 -4.59
C PHE A 29 -7.86 4.87 -3.59
N ASN A 30 -9.08 5.37 -3.79
CA ASN A 30 -9.64 6.50 -3.08
C ASN A 30 -9.64 6.31 -1.56
N SER A 31 -9.37 7.41 -0.84
CA SER A 31 -9.45 7.45 0.62
C SER A 31 -8.57 6.41 1.33
N VAL A 32 -7.45 6.04 0.71
CA VAL A 32 -6.42 5.22 1.36
C VAL A 32 -5.48 6.13 2.15
N ARG A 33 -5.12 5.68 3.35
CA ARG A 33 -4.15 6.32 4.22
C ARG A 33 -2.93 5.42 4.32
N ILE A 34 -1.78 5.90 3.85
CA ILE A 34 -0.48 5.24 4.05
C ILE A 34 0.17 5.88 5.26
N GLY A 35 0.42 5.09 6.31
CA GLY A 35 1.07 5.51 7.54
C GLY A 35 2.52 5.95 7.34
N ASP A 36 3.09 6.57 8.36
CA ASP A 36 4.45 7.09 8.35
C ASP A 36 5.46 5.91 8.28
N GLY A 37 6.55 6.08 7.54
CA GLY A 37 7.59 5.05 7.35
C GLY A 37 7.16 3.83 6.53
N ALA A 38 5.88 3.65 6.21
CA ALA A 38 5.37 2.49 5.49
C ALA A 38 6.04 2.33 4.11
N ARG A 39 6.31 1.09 3.74
CA ARG A 39 6.96 0.72 2.47
C ARG A 39 6.03 -0.14 1.63
N ILE A 40 5.65 0.35 0.46
CA ILE A 40 4.68 -0.29 -0.44
C ILE A 40 5.31 -0.47 -1.82
N ARG A 41 5.29 -1.69 -2.35
CA ARG A 41 5.87 -2.00 -3.66
C ARG A 41 5.04 -3.00 -4.44
N ARG A 42 4.80 -2.76 -5.74
CA ARG A 42 4.01 -3.67 -6.60
C ARG A 42 2.66 -4.06 -5.98
N CYS A 43 1.94 -3.07 -5.49
CA CYS A 43 0.68 -3.26 -4.77
C CYS A 43 -0.50 -2.60 -5.47
N ILE A 44 -1.68 -3.19 -5.31
CA ILE A 44 -2.97 -2.56 -5.54
C ILE A 44 -3.67 -2.47 -4.18
N ILE A 45 -3.86 -1.25 -3.67
CA ILE A 45 -4.54 -1.01 -2.39
C ILE A 45 -5.90 -0.41 -2.69
N ASP A 46 -6.97 -1.16 -2.40
CA ASP A 46 -8.34 -0.73 -2.63
C ASP A 46 -8.81 0.30 -1.58
N LYS A 47 -10.00 0.86 -1.78
CA LYS A 47 -10.50 2.05 -1.11
C LYS A 47 -10.65 1.87 0.40
N HIS A 48 -10.54 2.98 1.13
CA HIS A 48 -10.79 3.06 2.58
C HIS A 48 -9.89 2.15 3.43
N VAL A 49 -8.68 1.87 2.96
CA VAL A 49 -7.67 1.13 3.72
C VAL A 49 -6.79 2.12 4.47
N GLU A 50 -6.52 1.83 5.74
CA GLU A 50 -5.55 2.55 6.57
C GLU A 50 -4.36 1.62 6.82
N VAL A 51 -3.27 1.84 6.10
CA VAL A 51 -2.02 1.11 6.26
C VAL A 51 -1.28 1.66 7.48
N PRO A 52 -0.91 0.83 8.47
CA PRO A 52 -0.20 1.26 9.66
C PRO A 52 1.18 1.86 9.34
N ASN A 53 1.72 2.57 10.33
CA ASN A 53 3.11 3.02 10.29
C ASN A 53 4.06 1.82 10.16
N ASP A 54 5.16 2.02 9.44
CA ASP A 54 6.23 1.03 9.23
C ASP A 54 5.80 -0.30 8.58
N GLU A 55 4.54 -0.43 8.14
CA GLU A 55 4.05 -1.62 7.46
C GLU A 55 4.76 -1.83 6.12
N ARG A 56 5.00 -3.10 5.76
CA ARG A 56 5.73 -3.47 4.54
C ARG A 56 4.89 -4.42 3.72
N ILE A 57 4.50 -3.98 2.52
CA ILE A 57 3.67 -4.77 1.59
C ILE A 57 4.39 -4.87 0.25
N GLY A 58 4.50 -6.10 -0.29
CA GLY A 58 5.17 -6.39 -1.54
C GLY A 58 6.69 -6.61 -1.43
N PHE A 59 7.17 -6.90 -0.22
CA PHE A 59 8.59 -7.19 0.07
C PHE A 59 8.85 -8.66 0.44
N ASP A 60 7.85 -9.36 0.97
CA ASP A 60 7.92 -10.78 1.30
C ASP A 60 6.64 -11.45 0.79
N ILE A 61 6.75 -12.05 -0.40
CA ILE A 61 5.59 -12.63 -1.10
C ILE A 61 4.96 -13.78 -0.32
N GLU A 62 5.74 -14.55 0.44
CA GLU A 62 5.20 -15.67 1.22
C GLU A 62 4.42 -15.15 2.42
N LYS A 63 4.90 -14.09 3.08
CA LYS A 63 4.14 -13.40 4.13
C LYS A 63 2.91 -12.68 3.57
N ASP A 64 3.04 -12.04 2.42
CA ASP A 64 1.94 -11.30 1.79
C ASP A 64 0.82 -12.26 1.34
N ARG A 65 1.15 -13.45 0.83
CA ARG A 65 0.17 -14.50 0.47
C ARG A 65 -0.63 -15.02 1.66
N GLN A 66 -0.09 -14.95 2.88
CA GLN A 66 -0.82 -15.34 4.09
C GLN A 66 -1.88 -14.31 4.49
N ARG A 67 -1.74 -13.07 4.03
CA ARG A 67 -2.58 -11.92 4.43
C ARG A 67 -3.50 -11.43 3.33
N PHE A 68 -3.05 -11.54 2.08
CA PHE A 68 -3.60 -10.87 0.91
C PHE A 68 -3.65 -11.79 -0.31
N THR A 69 -4.40 -11.36 -1.33
CA THR A 69 -4.30 -11.99 -2.66
C THR A 69 -3.02 -11.53 -3.33
N VAL A 70 -2.26 -12.47 -3.90
CA VAL A 70 -1.04 -12.16 -4.66
C VAL A 70 -1.14 -12.82 -6.03
N SER A 71 -0.97 -12.05 -7.10
CA SER A 71 -0.98 -12.58 -8.47
C SER A 71 0.26 -13.42 -8.76
N ASP A 72 0.23 -14.19 -9.85
CA ASP A 72 1.38 -15.00 -10.29
C ASP A 72 2.63 -14.17 -10.58
N ASP A 73 2.46 -12.95 -11.10
CA ASP A 73 3.55 -11.99 -11.34
C ASP A 73 4.01 -11.25 -10.06
N GLY A 74 3.36 -11.54 -8.92
CA GLY A 74 3.72 -11.04 -7.60
C GLY A 74 3.18 -9.64 -7.28
N VAL A 75 2.03 -9.26 -7.84
CA VAL A 75 1.28 -8.06 -7.44
C VAL A 75 0.42 -8.39 -6.23
N VAL A 76 0.59 -7.63 -5.15
CA VAL A 76 -0.19 -7.80 -3.91
C VAL A 76 -1.45 -6.96 -3.96
N VAL A 77 -2.60 -7.55 -3.63
CA VAL A 77 -3.90 -6.85 -3.61
C VAL A 77 -4.44 -6.77 -2.19
N VAL A 78 -4.50 -5.56 -1.63
CA VAL A 78 -5.12 -5.29 -0.33
C VAL A 78 -6.60 -4.95 -0.55
N PRO A 79 -7.54 -5.75 -0.01
CA PRO A 79 -8.95 -5.59 -0.31
C PRO A 79 -9.55 -4.35 0.38
N ARG A 80 -10.68 -3.88 -0.16
CA ARG A 80 -11.39 -2.70 0.34
C ARG A 80 -11.62 -2.79 1.85
N GLY A 81 -11.25 -1.75 2.57
CA GLY A 81 -11.50 -1.64 4.01
C GLY A 81 -10.82 -2.71 4.87
N TYR A 82 -9.76 -3.35 4.36
CA TYR A 82 -8.95 -4.27 5.15
C TYR A 82 -8.48 -3.61 6.44
N ARG A 83 -8.58 -4.34 7.56
CA ARG A 83 -8.14 -3.90 8.87
C ARG A 83 -6.91 -4.70 9.29
N PHE A 84 -5.84 -3.97 9.56
CA PHE A 84 -4.61 -4.53 10.12
C PHE A 84 -4.84 -4.84 11.61
N SER A 85 -4.41 -6.02 12.04
CA SER A 85 -4.51 -6.52 13.42
C SER A 85 -3.16 -6.55 14.11
#